data_AF-A0A1A6XLJ4-F1
#
_entry.id   AF-A0A1A6XLJ4-F1
#
_cell.length_a   1.000
_cell.length_b   1.000
_cell.length_c   1.000
_cell.angle_alpha   90.00
_cell.angle_beta   90.00
_cell.angle_gamma   90.00
#
_symmetry.space_group_name_H-M   'P 1'
#
loop_
_entity.id
_entity.type
_entity.pdbx_description
1 polymer ?
#
loop_
_entity_poly.entity_id
_entity_poly.type
_entity_poly.pdbx_seq_one_letter_code
_entity_poly.pdbx_strand_id
1 'polypeptide(L)' 'MRNQLDIFDHDPARTAAANRAAAERALHDVQFTATVRQERHDYYVGEAERWEHLAAHSARSTTSKDMQA' A
#
# COMPACT_ATOMS: atom_id res chain seq x y z
N MET A 1 -4.95 29.12 10.34
CA MET A 1 -3.74 28.30 10.19
C MET A 1 -3.94 27.40 8.99
N ARG A 2 -3.03 27.46 8.01
CA ARG A 2 -3.15 26.73 6.73
C ARG A 2 -3.00 25.25 7.02
N ASN A 3 -4.05 24.48 6.75
CA ASN A 3 -4.00 23.02 6.70
C ASN A 3 -3.13 22.66 5.49
N GLN A 4 -1.81 22.58 5.68
CA GLN A 4 -0.92 21.98 4.70
C GLN A 4 -1.46 20.56 4.54
N LEU A 5 -2.14 20.30 3.41
CA LEU A 5 -2.35 18.96 2.92
C LEU A 5 -1.06 18.21 3.16
N ASP A 6 -1.13 17.17 3.98
CA ASP A 6 0.01 16.35 4.32
C ASP A 6 0.36 15.52 3.09
N ILE A 7 0.92 16.19 2.07
CA ILE A 7 1.25 15.59 0.78
C ILE A 7 2.33 14.51 0.93
N PHE A 8 2.97 14.47 2.10
CA PHE A 8 3.98 13.52 2.51
C PHE A 8 3.43 12.41 3.41
N ASP A 9 2.13 12.40 3.72
CA ASP A 9 1.44 11.27 4.37
C ASP A 9 1.21 10.09 3.40
N HIS A 10 2.15 9.93 2.47
CA HIS A 10 2.26 8.80 1.57
C HIS A 10 2.94 7.66 2.33
N ASP A 11 2.36 7.28 3.47
CA ASP A 11 2.83 6.16 4.29
C ASP A 11 2.71 4.87 3.45
N PRO A 12 3.85 4.30 2.99
CA PRO A 12 3.82 3.10 2.15
C PRO A 12 3.18 1.92 2.88
N ALA A 13 3.28 1.85 4.22
CA ALA A 13 2.65 0.79 4.99
C ALA A 13 1.12 0.94 5.02
N ARG A 14 0.62 2.18 5.18
CA ARG A 14 -0.81 2.48 5.07
C ARG A 14 -1.35 2.19 3.67
N THR A 15 -0.61 2.54 2.62
CA THR A 15 -0.96 2.24 1.23
C THR A 15 -0.97 0.73 0.96
N ALA A 16 0.00 -0.02 1.50
CA ALA A 16 0.00 -1.48 1.42
C ALA A 16 -1.24 -2.10 2.08
N ALA A 17 -1.58 -1.66 3.30
CA ALA A 17 -2.76 -2.14 4.02
C ALA A 17 -4.07 -1.84 3.27
N ALA A 18 -4.18 -0.65 2.66
CA ALA A 18 -5.33 -0.29 1.84
C ALA A 18 -5.47 -1.20 0.61
N ASN A 19 -4.36 -1.53 -0.07
CA ASN A 19 -4.37 -2.46 -1.19
C ASN A 19 -4.76 -3.89 -0.76
N ARG A 20 -4.30 -4.36 0.42
CA ARG A 20 -4.75 -5.66 0.97
C ARG A 20 -6.25 -5.71 1.21
N ALA A 21 -6.81 -4.66 1.82
CA ALA A 21 -8.26 -4.57 2.01
C ALA A 21 -9.03 -4.51 0.68
N ALA A 22 -8.48 -3.83 -0.33
CA ALA A 22 -9.05 -3.79 -1.68
C ALA A 22 -9.00 -5.14 -2.39
N ALA A 23 -7.93 -5.92 -2.21
CA ALA A 23 -7.80 -7.28 -2.74
C ALA A 23 -8.92 -8.19 -2.21
N GLU A 24 -9.10 -8.22 -0.89
CA GLU A 24 -10.18 -8.99 -0.25
C GLU A 24 -11.56 -8.55 -0.77
N ARG A 25 -11.77 -7.23 -0.89
CA ARG A 25 -13.04 -6.71 -1.39
C ARG A 25 -13.29 -7.10 -2.85
N ALA A 26 -12.26 -7.15 -3.69
CA ALA A 26 -12.39 -7.50 -5.10
C ALA A 26 -12.99 -8.89 -5.32
N LEU A 27 -12.71 -9.85 -4.43
CA LEU A 27 -13.29 -11.19 -4.47
C LEU A 27 -14.82 -11.19 -4.23
N HIS A 28 -15.37 -10.13 -3.66
CA HIS A 28 -16.79 -10.01 -3.32
C HIS A 28 -17.56 -9.02 -4.20
N ASP A 29 -16.92 -8.40 -5.18
CA ASP A 29 -17.59 -7.45 -6.08
C ASP A 29 -18.48 -8.18 -7.10
N VAL A 30 -19.73 -8.43 -6.71
CA VAL A 30 -20.75 -9.17 -7.48
C VAL A 30 -21.03 -8.63 -8.90
N GLN A 31 -20.63 -7.38 -9.17
CA GLN A 31 -20.74 -6.76 -10.49
C GLN A 31 -19.73 -7.30 -11.52
N PHE A 32 -18.73 -8.08 -11.08
CA PHE A 32 -17.72 -8.68 -11.94
C PHE A 32 -17.83 -10.21 -11.99
N THR A 33 -17.42 -10.78 -13.13
CA THR A 33 -17.28 -12.23 -13.27
C THR A 33 -16.24 -12.77 -12.30
N ALA A 34 -16.30 -14.07 -11.99
CA ALA A 34 -15.33 -14.70 -11.08
C ALA A 34 -13.88 -14.50 -11.54
N THR A 35 -13.61 -14.63 -12.85
CA THR A 35 -12.29 -14.39 -13.44
C THR A 35 -11.82 -12.96 -13.21
N VAL A 36 -12.64 -11.96 -13.51
CA VAL A 36 -12.27 -10.55 -13.33
C VAL A 36 -12.09 -10.19 -11.85
N ARG A 37 -12.87 -10.81 -10.95
CA ARG A 37 -12.66 -10.66 -9.49
C ARG A 37 -11.30 -11.19 -9.06
N GLN A 38 -10.88 -12.34 -9.59
CA GLN A 38 -9.57 -12.92 -9.31
C GLN A 38 -8.43 -12.05 -9.86
N GLU A 39 -8.53 -11.59 -11.12
CA GLU A 39 -7.54 -10.70 -11.72
C GLU A 39 -7.37 -9.39 -10.92
N ARG A 40 -8.48 -8.81 -10.45
CA ARG A 40 -8.47 -7.61 -9.61
C ARG A 40 -7.83 -7.88 -8.25
N HIS A 41 -8.17 -9.01 -7.62
CA HIS A 41 -7.54 -9.43 -6.37
C HIS A 41 -6.02 -9.53 -6.55
N ASP A 42 -5.56 -10.25 -7.57
CA ASP A 42 -4.14 -10.49 -7.82
C ASP A 42 -3.39 -9.19 -8.11
N TYR A 43 -4.03 -8.25 -8.83
CA TYR A 43 -3.50 -6.90 -9.04
C TYR A 43 -3.27 -6.15 -7.72
N TYR A 44 -4.27 -6.11 -6.84
CA TYR A 44 -4.17 -5.40 -5.56
C TYR A 44 -3.19 -6.08 -4.59
N VAL A 45 -3.09 -7.42 -4.60
CA VAL A 45 -2.05 -8.14 -3.86
C VAL A 45 -0.66 -7.72 -4.33
N GLY A 46 -0.42 -7.71 -5.65
CA GLY A 46 0.87 -7.31 -6.20
C GLY A 46 1.23 -5.85 -5.91
N GLU A 47 0.24 -4.94 -5.91
CA GLU A 47 0.46 -3.56 -5.45
C GLU A 47 0.83 -3.52 -3.95
N ALA A 48 0.10 -4.23 -3.09
CA ALA A 48 0.38 -4.27 -1.66
C ALA A 48 1.82 -4.73 -1.37
N GLU A 49 2.28 -5.79 -2.05
CA GLU A 49 3.66 -6.29 -1.93
C GLU A 49 4.70 -5.24 -2.35
N ARG A 50 4.45 -4.50 -3.45
CA ARG A 50 5.34 -3.40 -3.87
C ARG A 50 5.45 -2.32 -2.81
N TRP A 51 4.32 -1.92 -2.23
CA TRP A 51 4.29 -0.91 -1.17
C TRP A 51 4.93 -1.39 0.13
N GLU A 52 4.83 -2.68 0.46
CA GLU A 52 5.52 -3.27 1.62
C GLU A 52 7.02 -3.29 1.46
N HIS A 53 7.51 -3.64 0.27
CA HIS A 53 8.93 -3.53 -0.03
C HIS A 53 9.40 -2.08 0.12
N LEU A 54 8.64 -1.11 -0.40
CA LEU A 54 8.97 0.30 -0.26
C LEU A 54 8.96 0.74 1.22
N ALA A 55 7.97 0.33 2.00
CA ALA A 55 7.89 0.61 3.44
C ALA A 55 9.13 0.08 4.18
N ALA A 56 9.51 -1.18 3.89
CA ALA A 56 10.69 -1.80 4.48
C ALA A 56 12.00 -1.10 4.07
N HIS A 57 12.11 -0.61 2.83
CA HIS A 57 13.26 0.17 2.38
C HIS A 57 13.32 1.55 3.05
N SER A 58 12.19 2.27 3.15
CA SER A 58 12.13 3.58 3.80
C SER A 58 12.46 3.50 5.29
N ALA A 59 11.97 2.49 6.01
CA ALA A 59 12.26 2.27 7.42
C ALA A 59 13.75 1.95 7.70
N ARG A 60 14.47 1.36 6.74
CA ARG A 60 15.92 1.13 6.87
C ARG A 60 16.75 2.39 6.62
N SER A 61 16.30 3.26 5.72
CA SER A 61 17.01 4.49 5.38
C SER A 61 16.97 5.54 6.50
N THR A 62 15.90 5.58 7.30
CA THR A 62 15.82 6.46 8.48
C THR A 62 16.78 6.03 9.58
N THR A 63 16.85 4.73 9.89
CA THR A 63 17.73 4.19 10.95
C THR A 63 19.22 4.40 10.66
N SER A 64 19.63 4.46 9.39
CA SER A 64 21.03 4.69 9.00
C SER A 64 21.48 6.14 9.23
N LYS A 65 20.57 7.11 9.13
CA LYS A 65 20.90 8.55 9.24
C LYS A 65 21.06 9.00 10.70
N ASP A 66 20.45 8.29 11.65
CA ASP A 66 20.51 8.63 13.08
C ASP A 66 21.73 8.03 13.82
N MET A 67 22.56 7.23 13.14
CA MET A 67 23.78 6.63 13.72
C MET A 67 25.07 7.38 13.34
N GLN A 68 24.97 8.57 12.75
CA GLN A 68 26.07 9.51 12.57
C GLN A 68 25.74 10.84 13.27
N ALA A 69 25.87 10.87 14.59
CA ALA A 69 25.90 12.09 15.39
C ALA A 69 26.99 11.97 16.47
#